data_AF-A0A416Y267-F1
#
_entry.id   AF-A0A416Y267-F1
#
_cell.length_a   1.000
_cell.length_b   1.000
_cell.length_c   1.000
_cell.angle_alpha   90.00
_cell.angle_beta   90.00
_cell.angle_gamma   90.00
#
_symmetry.space_group_name_H-M   'P 1'
#
loop_
_entity.id
_entity.type
_entity.pdbx_description
1 polymer ?
#
loop_
_entity_poly.entity_id
_entity_poly.type
_entity_poly.pdbx_seq_one_letter_code
_entity_poly.pdbx_strand_id
1 'polypeptide(L)'
;MADDFKFGTPLTPDMISKFNASIQPQRMLAESIAAEQDRMMRQAQEVGEQAYQNRKRMQEAMERTAHNTDVTNERLEKMIDQQSSHIELLEKANETLQKQLETGQKQLEILQNIFASGEDGVLVEKELMNLIKKEIDETHPLWEYVKDKGGDIAVAGATAGIPVLYGAFKAYLLSKGIMLP
;
A
#
# COMPACT_ATOMS: atom_id res chain seq x y z
N MET A 1 -103.40 -30.37 8.81
CA MET A 1 -103.37 -29.90 10.20
C MET A 1 -101.92 -29.59 10.52
N ALA A 2 -101.60 -28.31 10.73
CA ALA A 2 -100.26 -27.88 11.13
C ALA A 2 -100.23 -27.83 12.66
N ASP A 3 -99.32 -28.58 13.28
CA ASP A 3 -99.06 -28.49 14.71
C ASP A 3 -98.24 -27.23 14.98
N ASP A 4 -98.88 -26.24 15.60
CA ASP A 4 -98.23 -25.03 16.10
C ASP A 4 -97.34 -25.40 17.31
N PHE A 5 -96.05 -25.51 17.05
CA PHE A 5 -95.02 -25.69 18.07
C PHE A 5 -94.95 -24.40 18.93
N LYS A 6 -95.66 -24.39 20.07
CA LYS A 6 -95.65 -23.25 21.00
C LYS A 6 -94.32 -23.21 21.76
N PHE A 7 -93.48 -22.24 21.42
CA PHE A 7 -92.30 -21.90 22.22
C PHE A 7 -92.71 -21.58 23.66
N GLY A 8 -91.99 -22.18 24.62
CA GLY A 8 -92.26 -22.11 26.05
C GLY A 8 -92.22 -20.70 26.65
N THR A 9 -92.65 -20.61 27.91
CA THR A 9 -92.78 -19.40 28.73
C THR A 9 -91.62 -18.40 28.56
N PRO A 10 -91.91 -17.08 28.48
CA PRO A 10 -90.87 -16.05 28.37
C PRO A 10 -89.93 -16.07 29.59
N LEU A 11 -88.63 -15.89 29.34
CA LEU A 11 -87.61 -15.88 30.38
C LEU A 11 -87.83 -14.73 31.36
N THR A 12 -87.78 -15.03 32.66
CA THR A 12 -87.86 -14.00 33.70
C THR A 12 -86.54 -13.23 33.81
N PRO A 13 -86.56 -11.98 34.33
CA PRO A 13 -85.34 -11.21 34.56
C PRO A 13 -84.27 -11.93 35.40
N ASP A 14 -84.68 -12.76 36.37
CA ASP A 14 -83.77 -13.58 37.19
C ASP A 14 -83.08 -14.68 36.37
N MET A 15 -83.82 -15.34 35.45
CA MET A 15 -83.26 -16.34 34.54
C MET A 15 -82.26 -15.72 33.56
N ILE A 16 -82.55 -14.51 33.06
CA ILE A 16 -81.62 -13.75 32.19
C ILE A 16 -80.36 -13.36 32.97
N SER A 17 -80.51 -12.91 34.22
CA SER A 17 -79.39 -12.54 35.09
C SER A 17 -78.46 -13.73 35.38
N LYS A 18 -79.02 -14.89 35.75
CA LYS A 18 -78.26 -16.13 36.00
C LYS A 18 -77.57 -16.65 34.74
N PHE A 19 -78.25 -16.59 33.59
CA PHE A 19 -77.65 -16.94 32.31
C PHE A 19 -76.48 -16.03 31.96
N ASN A 20 -76.68 -14.70 32.08
CA ASN A 20 -75.62 -13.73 31.87
C ASN A 20 -74.43 -13.97 32.80
N ALA A 21 -74.66 -14.21 34.10
CA ALA A 21 -73.62 -14.53 35.06
C ALA A 21 -72.87 -15.82 34.71
N SER A 22 -73.59 -16.84 34.20
CA SER A 22 -73.00 -18.12 33.78
C SER A 22 -72.10 -17.98 32.55
N ILE A 23 -72.35 -17.01 31.66
CA ILE A 23 -71.56 -16.80 30.43
C ILE A 23 -70.48 -15.73 30.57
N GLN A 24 -70.47 -14.93 31.65
CA GLN A 24 -69.43 -13.92 31.88
C GLN A 24 -68.00 -14.50 31.86
N PRO A 25 -67.70 -15.64 32.51
CA PRO A 25 -66.35 -16.21 32.48
C PRO A 25 -65.90 -16.57 31.06
N GLN A 26 -66.82 -17.06 30.23
CA GLN A 26 -66.55 -17.43 28.84
C GLN A 26 -66.27 -16.19 27.98
N ARG A 27 -66.98 -15.08 28.22
CA ARG A 27 -66.71 -13.79 27.55
C ARG A 27 -65.35 -13.23 27.92
N MET A 28 -65.01 -13.21 29.21
CA MET A 28 -63.70 -12.73 29.67
C MET A 28 -62.55 -13.56 29.08
N LEU A 29 -62.72 -14.88 28.99
CA LEU A 29 -61.74 -15.78 28.35
C LEU A 29 -61.60 -15.50 26.84
N ALA A 30 -62.71 -15.30 26.13
CA ALA A 30 -62.68 -14.96 24.71
C ALA A 30 -61.98 -13.62 24.44
N GLU A 31 -62.24 -12.61 25.27
CA GLU A 31 -61.58 -11.31 25.20
C GLU A 31 -60.09 -11.40 25.51
N SER A 32 -59.67 -12.20 26.50
CA SER A 32 -58.25 -12.40 26.80
C SER A 32 -57.51 -13.11 25.67
N ILE A 33 -58.12 -14.12 25.05
CA ILE A 33 -57.54 -14.83 23.91
C ILE A 33 -57.41 -13.90 22.71
N ALA A 34 -58.43 -13.09 22.42
CA ALA A 34 -58.37 -12.11 21.34
C ALA A 34 -57.27 -11.06 21.56
N ALA A 35 -57.13 -10.55 22.80
CA ALA A 35 -56.08 -9.61 23.16
C ALA A 35 -54.68 -10.23 23.07
N GLU A 36 -54.52 -11.50 23.45
CA GLU A 36 -53.25 -12.23 23.34
C GLU A 36 -52.89 -12.53 21.88
N GLN A 37 -53.87 -12.94 21.06
CA GLN A 37 -53.67 -13.14 19.62
C GLN A 37 -53.25 -11.84 18.92
N ASP A 38 -53.88 -10.72 19.25
CA ASP A 38 -53.53 -9.43 18.68
C ASP A 38 -52.12 -8.97 19.12
N ARG A 39 -51.75 -9.18 20.39
CA ARG A 39 -50.37 -8.94 20.87
C ARG A 39 -49.36 -9.80 20.12
N MET A 40 -49.63 -11.10 19.97
CA MET A 40 -48.74 -12.01 19.23
C MET A 40 -48.60 -11.60 17.77
N MET A 41 -49.69 -11.19 17.12
CA MET A 41 -49.67 -10.76 15.72
C MET A 41 -48.81 -9.50 15.54
N ARG A 42 -48.95 -8.51 16.44
CA ARG A 42 -48.11 -7.31 16.43
C ARG A 42 -46.63 -7.64 16.65
N GLN A 43 -46.32 -8.49 17.63
CA GLN A 43 -44.94 -8.93 17.88
C GLN A 43 -44.34 -9.67 16.69
N ALA A 44 -45.10 -10.57 16.06
CA ALA A 44 -44.67 -11.29 14.87
C ALA A 44 -44.38 -10.32 13.70
N GLN A 45 -45.21 -9.29 13.53
CA GLN A 45 -44.99 -8.26 12.51
C GLN A 45 -43.75 -7.41 12.80
N GLU A 46 -43.54 -6.98 14.05
CA GLU A 46 -42.36 -6.23 14.46
C GLU A 46 -41.06 -7.03 14.25
N VAL A 47 -41.05 -8.31 14.63
CA VAL A 47 -39.91 -9.20 14.41
C VAL A 47 -39.66 -9.41 12.91
N GLY A 48 -40.72 -9.56 12.12
CA GLY A 48 -40.64 -9.68 10.66
C GLY A 48 -40.01 -8.44 10.01
N GLU A 49 -40.46 -7.24 10.40
CA GLU A 49 -39.93 -5.97 9.91
C GLU A 49 -38.46 -5.80 10.33
N GLN A 50 -38.13 -6.07 11.59
CA GLN A 50 -36.73 -6.02 12.06
C GLN A 50 -35.82 -6.98 11.29
N ALA A 51 -36.27 -8.22 11.06
CA ALA A 51 -35.51 -9.20 10.29
C ALA A 51 -35.32 -8.76 8.83
N TYR A 52 -36.33 -8.14 8.22
CA TYR A 52 -36.23 -7.59 6.87
C TYR A 52 -35.22 -6.44 6.81
N GLN A 53 -35.34 -5.46 7.71
CA GLN A 53 -34.43 -4.31 7.76
C GLN A 53 -32.98 -4.76 8.04
N ASN A 54 -32.79 -5.73 8.95
CA ASN A 54 -31.46 -6.28 9.23
C ASN A 54 -30.86 -6.97 8.00
N ARG A 55 -31.63 -7.75 7.25
CA ARG A 55 -31.16 -8.37 6.00
C ARG A 55 -30.77 -7.32 4.96
N LYS A 56 -31.57 -6.27 4.80
CA LYS A 56 -31.26 -5.18 3.87
C LYS A 56 -29.94 -4.49 4.23
N ARG A 57 -29.76 -4.12 5.50
CA ARG A 57 -28.50 -3.52 5.97
C ARG A 57 -27.31 -4.45 5.78
N MET A 58 -27.49 -5.76 5.99
CA MET A 58 -26.45 -6.75 5.77
C MET A 58 -26.04 -6.81 4.29
N GLN A 59 -27.02 -6.83 3.37
CA GLN A 59 -26.74 -6.79 1.93
C GLN A 59 -25.98 -5.52 1.54
N GLU A 60 -26.42 -4.35 1.98
CA GLU A 60 -25.73 -3.08 1.73
C GLU A 60 -24.31 -3.04 2.34
N ALA A 61 -24.10 -3.68 3.49
CA ALA A 61 -22.77 -3.80 4.09
C ALA A 61 -21.88 -4.73 3.25
N MET A 62 -22.41 -5.87 2.80
CA MET A 62 -21.68 -6.81 1.95
C MET A 62 -21.28 -6.20 0.61
N GLU A 63 -22.19 -5.49 -0.05
CA GLU A 63 -21.90 -4.79 -1.32
C GLU A 63 -20.80 -3.73 -1.14
N ARG A 64 -20.88 -2.95 -0.05
CA ARG A 64 -19.83 -1.98 0.28
C ARG A 64 -18.49 -2.65 0.58
N THR A 65 -18.48 -3.76 1.31
CA THR A 65 -17.26 -4.51 1.58
C THR A 65 -16.66 -5.06 0.29
N ALA A 66 -17.45 -5.69 -0.58
CA ALA A 66 -16.98 -6.20 -1.87
C ALA A 66 -16.39 -5.07 -2.73
N HIS A 67 -17.11 -3.97 -2.89
CA HIS A 67 -16.64 -2.82 -3.65
C HIS A 67 -15.35 -2.22 -3.08
N ASN A 68 -15.27 -2.06 -1.76
CA ASN A 68 -14.07 -1.54 -1.10
C ASN A 68 -12.87 -2.50 -1.26
N THR A 69 -13.11 -3.81 -1.22
CA THR A 69 -12.09 -4.83 -1.48
C THR A 69 -11.60 -4.74 -2.93
N ASP A 70 -12.49 -4.63 -3.91
CA ASP A 70 -12.14 -4.50 -5.32
C ASP A 70 -11.28 -3.25 -5.57
N VAL A 71 -11.72 -2.09 -5.06
CA VAL A 71 -10.98 -0.83 -5.17
C VAL A 71 -9.61 -0.91 -4.47
N THR A 72 -9.54 -1.61 -3.32
CA THR A 72 -8.28 -1.79 -2.60
C THR A 72 -7.32 -2.68 -3.40
N ASN A 73 -7.82 -3.77 -3.98
CA ASN A 73 -7.03 -4.67 -4.81
C ASN A 73 -6.47 -3.94 -6.04
N GLU A 74 -7.30 -3.14 -6.73
CA GLU A 74 -6.85 -2.35 -7.88
C GLU A 74 -5.73 -1.36 -7.50
N ARG A 75 -5.83 -0.75 -6.31
CA ARG A 75 -4.77 0.14 -5.80
C ARG A 75 -3.49 -0.62 -5.48
N LEU A 76 -3.61 -1.81 -4.88
CA LEU A 76 -2.46 -2.67 -4.57
C LEU A 76 -1.75 -3.14 -5.84
N GLU A 77 -2.49 -3.54 -6.88
CA GLU A 77 -1.92 -3.90 -8.18
C GLU A 77 -1.09 -2.75 -8.77
N LYS A 78 -1.65 -1.54 -8.80
CA LYS A 78 -0.92 -0.34 -9.27
C LYS A 78 0.35 -0.07 -8.46
N MET A 79 0.30 -0.24 -7.14
CA MET A 79 1.48 -0.08 -6.27
C MET A 79 2.54 -1.14 -6.55
N ILE A 80 2.13 -2.39 -6.79
CA ILE A 80 3.04 -3.49 -7.14
C ILE A 80 3.72 -3.19 -8.47
N ASP A 81 2.97 -2.76 -9.49
CA ASP A 81 3.55 -2.40 -10.79
C ASP A 81 4.57 -1.26 -10.69
N GLN A 82 4.24 -0.23 -9.90
CA GLN A 82 5.15 0.88 -9.63
C GLN A 82 6.42 0.42 -8.90
N GLN A 83 6.27 -0.44 -7.88
CA GLN A 83 7.41 -0.98 -7.13
C GLN A 83 8.29 -1.86 -8.01
N SER A 84 7.70 -2.70 -8.85
CA SER A 84 8.43 -3.52 -9.83
C SER A 84 9.24 -2.66 -10.79
N SER A 85 8.64 -1.61 -11.36
CA SER A 85 9.36 -0.68 -12.24
C SER A 85 10.51 0.05 -11.53
N HIS A 86 10.31 0.42 -10.26
CA HIS A 86 11.37 1.03 -9.46
C HIS A 86 12.52 0.05 -9.15
N ILE A 87 12.21 -1.22 -8.89
CA ILE A 87 13.22 -2.27 -8.70
C ILE A 87 14.06 -2.43 -9.97
N GLU A 88 13.44 -2.50 -11.16
CA GLU A 88 14.18 -2.59 -12.43
C GLU A 88 15.13 -1.39 -12.65
N LEU A 89 14.70 -0.18 -12.25
CA LEU A 89 15.55 1.01 -12.34
C LEU A 89 16.74 0.92 -11.37
N LEU A 90 16.53 0.43 -10.15
CA LEU A 90 17.60 0.23 -9.18
C LEU A 90 18.59 -0.85 -9.63
N GLU A 91 18.11 -1.95 -10.22
CA GLU A 91 18.96 -3.00 -10.79
C GLU A 91 19.86 -2.45 -11.90
N LYS A 92 19.28 -1.69 -12.85
CA LYS A 92 20.05 -1.03 -13.92
C LYS A 92 21.07 -0.02 -13.39
N ALA A 93 20.71 0.73 -12.34
CA ALA A 93 21.63 1.65 -11.70
C ALA A 93 22.81 0.90 -11.05
N ASN A 94 22.53 -0.21 -10.34
CA ASN A 94 23.56 -1.06 -9.74
C ASN A 94 24.48 -1.68 -10.80
N GLU A 95 23.94 -2.19 -11.91
CA GLU A 95 24.75 -2.70 -13.04
C GLU A 95 25.67 -1.62 -13.61
N THR A 96 25.17 -0.39 -13.74
CA THR A 96 25.94 0.75 -14.24
C THR A 96 27.07 1.11 -13.29
N LEU A 97 26.78 1.18 -11.99
CA LEU A 97 27.77 1.46 -10.94
C LEU A 97 28.83 0.36 -10.88
N GLN A 98 28.45 -0.90 -11.03
CA GLN A 98 29.38 -2.03 -11.05
C GLN A 98 30.35 -1.93 -12.24
N LYS A 99 29.85 -1.62 -13.44
CA LYS A 99 30.70 -1.41 -14.63
C LYS A 99 31.66 -0.22 -14.44
N GLN A 100 31.19 0.87 -13.83
CA GLN A 100 32.04 2.02 -13.51
C GLN A 100 33.14 1.65 -12.52
N LEU A 101 32.82 0.85 -11.50
CA LEU A 101 33.79 0.38 -10.51
C LEU A 101 34.86 -0.52 -11.15
N GLU A 102 34.47 -1.49 -11.98
CA GLU A 102 35.41 -2.35 -12.71
C GLU A 102 36.33 -1.54 -13.64
N THR A 103 35.78 -0.53 -14.30
CA THR A 103 36.56 0.38 -15.15
C THR A 103 37.55 1.20 -14.32
N GLY A 104 37.11 1.73 -13.18
CA GLY A 104 37.96 2.49 -12.25
C GLY A 104 39.09 1.63 -11.67
N GLN A 105 38.84 0.35 -11.37
CA GLN A 105 39.86 -0.58 -10.91
C GLN A 105 40.94 -0.83 -11.98
N LYS A 106 40.54 -1.03 -13.24
CA LYS A 106 41.50 -1.18 -14.36
C LYS A 106 42.33 0.08 -14.58
N GLN A 107 41.72 1.26 -14.47
CA GLN A 107 42.44 2.53 -14.52
C GLN A 107 43.50 2.62 -13.43
N LEU A 108 43.13 2.24 -12.19
CA LEU A 108 44.03 2.28 -11.05
C LEU A 108 45.21 1.32 -11.23
N GLU A 109 44.97 0.10 -11.70
CA GLU A 109 46.03 -0.89 -11.96
C GLU A 109 47.05 -0.37 -13.00
N ILE A 110 46.56 0.22 -14.10
CA ILE A 110 47.42 0.80 -15.13
C ILE A 110 48.24 1.96 -14.55
N LEU A 111 47.62 2.86 -13.80
CA LEU A 111 48.33 3.97 -13.18
C LEU A 111 49.39 3.47 -12.19
N GLN A 112 49.06 2.52 -11.33
CA GLN A 112 50.03 1.91 -10.39
C GLN A 112 51.25 1.34 -11.12
N ASN A 113 51.03 0.64 -12.23
CA ASN A 113 52.11 0.11 -13.06
C ASN A 113 52.98 1.22 -13.68
N ILE A 114 52.37 2.33 -14.11
CA ILE A 114 53.10 3.49 -14.63
C ILE A 114 53.89 4.19 -13.52
N PHE A 115 53.32 4.36 -12.33
CA PHE A 115 54.01 4.99 -11.20
C PHE A 115 55.18 4.18 -10.66
N ALA A 116 55.08 2.84 -10.71
CA ALA A 116 56.16 1.95 -10.32
C ALA A 116 57.42 2.05 -11.21
N SER A 117 57.33 2.64 -12.40
CA SER A 117 58.49 2.80 -13.31
C SER A 117 59.43 3.96 -12.92
N GLY A 118 59.09 4.77 -11.91
CA GLY A 118 59.97 5.76 -11.25
C GLY A 118 60.29 7.03 -12.05
N GLU A 119 60.71 6.92 -13.31
CA GLU A 119 61.14 8.06 -14.14
C GLU A 119 59.94 8.74 -14.86
N ASP A 120 58.92 7.97 -15.23
CA ASP A 120 57.68 8.48 -15.83
C ASP A 120 56.67 9.01 -14.80
N GLY A 121 56.71 8.51 -13.55
CA GLY A 121 55.71 8.80 -12.52
C GLY A 121 55.51 10.31 -12.28
N VAL A 122 56.59 11.06 -12.07
CA VAL A 122 56.51 12.52 -11.81
C VAL A 122 55.96 13.31 -13.00
N LEU A 123 56.21 12.87 -14.24
CA LEU A 123 55.66 13.49 -15.44
C LEU A 123 54.15 13.20 -15.55
N VAL A 124 53.74 11.97 -15.22
CA VAL A 124 52.34 11.56 -15.18
C VAL A 124 51.55 12.39 -14.16
N GLU A 125 52.09 12.63 -12.96
CA GLU A 125 51.42 13.48 -11.95
C GLU A 125 51.19 14.89 -12.44
N LYS A 126 52.19 15.49 -13.10
CA LYS A 126 52.07 16.85 -13.63
C LYS A 126 51.00 16.94 -14.71
N GLU A 127 50.94 15.97 -15.61
CA GLU A 127 49.90 15.91 -16.64
C GLU A 127 48.51 15.72 -16.03
N LEU A 128 48.36 14.81 -15.06
CA LEU A 128 47.10 14.58 -14.34
C LEU A 128 46.63 15.81 -13.58
N MET A 129 47.54 16.47 -12.85
CA MET A 129 47.24 17.70 -12.12
C MET A 129 46.80 18.82 -13.06
N ASN A 130 47.38 18.92 -14.26
CA ASN A 130 46.95 19.88 -15.27
C ASN A 130 45.56 19.56 -15.84
N LEU A 131 45.19 18.28 -15.97
CA LEU A 131 43.83 17.89 -16.37
C LEU A 131 42.81 18.20 -15.27
N ILE A 132 43.15 17.93 -14.01
CA ILE A 132 42.28 18.25 -12.86
C ILE A 132 42.07 19.77 -12.76
N LYS A 133 43.13 20.57 -12.91
CA LYS A 133 43.06 22.04 -12.91
C LYS A 133 42.21 22.63 -14.05
N LYS A 134 41.91 21.86 -15.11
CA LYS A 134 40.99 22.29 -16.18
C LYS A 134 39.52 22.07 -15.79
N GLU A 135 39.25 21.13 -14.89
CA GLU A 135 37.89 20.82 -14.43
C GLU A 135 37.54 21.51 -13.11
N ILE A 136 38.51 21.69 -12.21
CA ILE A 136 38.32 22.35 -10.92
C ILE A 136 39.38 23.42 -10.68
N ASP A 137 38.93 24.56 -10.17
CA ASP A 137 39.80 25.68 -9.78
C ASP A 137 39.94 25.76 -8.25
N GLU A 138 40.65 26.79 -7.78
CA GLU A 138 40.93 26.98 -6.36
C GLU A 138 39.70 27.20 -5.48
N THR A 139 38.54 27.48 -6.08
CA THR A 139 37.28 27.72 -5.39
C THR A 139 36.44 26.45 -5.23
N HIS A 140 36.83 25.35 -5.88
CA HIS A 140 36.08 24.12 -5.87
C HIS A 140 36.16 23.41 -4.49
N PRO A 141 35.07 22.84 -3.94
CA PRO A 141 35.07 22.20 -2.62
C PRO A 141 36.07 21.05 -2.46
N LEU A 142 36.46 20.42 -3.58
CA LEU A 142 37.45 19.34 -3.62
C LEU A 142 38.88 19.83 -3.86
N TRP A 143 39.10 21.12 -4.07
CA TRP A 143 40.42 21.66 -4.38
C TRP A 143 41.42 21.45 -3.25
N GLU A 144 41.03 21.76 -2.01
CA GLU A 144 41.88 21.52 -0.83
C GLU A 144 42.23 20.04 -0.68
N TYR A 145 41.28 19.13 -0.95
CA TYR A 145 41.56 17.69 -0.95
C TYR A 145 42.57 17.30 -2.04
N VAL A 146 42.37 17.80 -3.26
CA VAL A 146 43.24 17.52 -4.41
C VAL A 146 44.66 18.05 -4.16
N LYS A 147 44.77 19.27 -3.64
CA LYS A 147 46.01 19.92 -3.28
C LYS A 147 46.74 19.19 -2.14
N ASP A 148 46.03 18.77 -1.10
CA ASP A 148 46.57 17.99 0.03
C ASP A 148 47.13 16.64 -0.41
N LYS A 149 46.44 15.94 -1.33
CA LYS A 149 46.86 14.62 -1.82
C LYS A 149 48.03 14.66 -2.81
N GLY A 150 48.32 15.80 -3.42
CA GLY A 150 49.53 15.98 -4.24
C GLY A 150 49.68 14.92 -5.35
N GLY A 151 50.82 14.23 -5.39
CA GLY A 151 51.14 13.16 -6.36
C GLY A 151 50.36 11.85 -6.13
N ASP A 152 49.90 11.59 -4.91
CA ASP A 152 49.15 10.37 -4.54
C ASP A 152 47.68 10.42 -4.97
N ILE A 153 47.29 11.45 -5.74
CA ILE A 153 45.92 11.64 -6.24
C ILE A 153 45.44 10.47 -7.08
N ALA A 154 46.35 9.78 -7.78
CA ALA A 154 46.04 8.61 -8.59
C ALA A 154 45.43 7.49 -7.75
N VAL A 155 46.03 7.21 -6.59
CA VAL A 155 45.59 6.14 -5.68
C VAL A 155 44.38 6.59 -4.86
N ALA A 156 44.43 7.80 -4.32
CA ALA A 156 43.36 8.32 -3.46
C ALA A 156 42.07 8.62 -4.25
N GLY A 157 42.19 9.20 -5.44
CA GLY A 157 41.07 9.63 -6.27
C GLY A 157 40.30 8.49 -6.93
N ALA A 158 41.01 7.46 -7.39
CA ALA A 158 40.39 6.26 -7.93
C ALA A 158 39.68 5.46 -6.82
N THR A 159 40.28 5.39 -5.63
CA THR A 159 39.70 4.67 -4.47
C THR A 159 38.49 5.41 -3.89
N ALA A 160 38.50 6.75 -3.91
CA ALA A 160 37.40 7.57 -3.39
C ALA A 160 36.25 7.79 -4.40
N GLY A 161 36.41 7.36 -5.67
CA GLY A 161 35.37 7.49 -6.70
C GLY A 161 35.01 8.94 -7.02
N ILE A 162 35.96 9.88 -6.89
CA ILE A 162 35.70 11.30 -7.11
C ILE A 162 35.56 11.55 -8.63
N PRO A 163 34.40 12.07 -9.12
CA PRO A 163 34.14 12.18 -10.56
C PRO A 163 35.18 12.98 -11.35
N VAL A 164 35.68 14.07 -10.75
CA VAL A 164 36.71 14.93 -11.35
C VAL A 164 38.03 14.19 -11.52
N LEU A 165 38.40 13.35 -10.55
CA LEU A 165 39.64 12.57 -10.61
C LEU A 165 39.50 11.44 -11.63
N TYR A 166 38.34 10.78 -11.67
CA TYR A 166 38.01 9.79 -12.69
C TYR A 166 38.07 10.36 -14.12
N GLY A 167 37.49 11.55 -14.33
CA GLY A 167 37.54 12.27 -15.62
C GLY A 167 38.98 12.55 -16.07
N ALA A 168 39.81 13.06 -15.16
CA ALA A 168 41.22 13.33 -15.42
C ALA A 168 42.02 12.05 -15.76
N PHE A 169 41.83 10.95 -15.03
CA PHE A 169 42.50 9.67 -15.32
C PHE A 169 42.10 9.13 -16.69
N LYS A 170 40.80 9.15 -17.01
CA LYS A 170 40.31 8.71 -18.32
C LYS A 170 40.91 9.55 -19.44
N ALA A 171 40.91 10.87 -19.30
CA ALA A 171 41.49 11.78 -20.29
C ALA A 171 43.00 11.57 -20.47
N TYR A 172 43.72 11.34 -19.37
CA TYR A 172 45.16 11.02 -19.42
C TYR A 172 45.43 9.73 -20.18
N LEU A 173 44.75 8.63 -19.83
CA LEU A 173 44.95 7.34 -20.49
C LEU A 173 44.62 7.41 -21.99
N LEU A 174 43.54 8.11 -22.35
CA LEU A 174 43.19 8.40 -23.74
C LEU A 174 44.30 9.18 -24.47
N SER A 175 44.92 10.17 -23.81
CA SER A 175 46.03 10.93 -24.40
C SER A 175 47.28 10.08 -24.67
N LYS A 176 47.44 8.96 -23.95
CA LYS A 176 48.50 7.97 -24.16
C LYS A 176 48.09 6.84 -25.12
N GLY A 177 46.91 6.93 -25.74
CA GLY A 177 46.39 5.92 -26.65
C GLY A 177 45.85 4.65 -25.95
N ILE A 178 45.69 4.69 -24.62
CA ILE A 178 45.19 3.58 -23.82
C ILE A 178 43.67 3.72 -23.73
N MET A 179 42.97 2.89 -24.52
CA MET A 179 41.51 2.79 -24.48
C MET A 179 41.11 1.77 -23.41
N LEU A 180 40.29 2.21 -22.46
CA LEU A 180 39.66 1.30 -21.52
C LEU A 180 38.39 0.69 -22.16
N PRO A 181 38.04 -0.57 -21.83
CA PRO A 181 36.81 -1.21 -22.27
C PRO A 181 35.55 -0.45 -21.86
#